data_AF-A0A937AHI0-F1
#
_entry.id   AF-A0A937AHI0-F1
#
_cell.length_a   1.000
_cell.length_b   1.000
_cell.length_c   1.000
_cell.angle_alpha   90.00
_cell.angle_beta   90.00
_cell.angle_gamma   90.00
#
_symmetry.space_group_name_H-M   'P 1'
#
loop_
_entity.id
_entity.type
_entity.pdbx_description
1 polymer ?
#
loop_
_entity_poly.entity_id
_entity_poly.type
_entity_poly.pdbx_seq_one_letter_code
_entity_poly.pdbx_strand_id
1 'polypeptide(L)'
;MGESEPATSVECFGPSCEPISTWSGDMPKAKSSSAKKSNSAVSTRVKKPAKGTAVPEEGTIWSLPLKDMGQCSLVVTRSTPPDSLVDFVVVYLLPDLDSKKLLSPQYQRPDAWPTVWIGLVTTQGFRKGRWKQIGKINNFAREDWPVPPYGKAEMATVFSPKNEPLPDKDANASCIEITADEPTMTVIDCVPAEFEEAKQFPPIEAITAASKLEAAVVVYLKKKVPGNWDPTITITDLSPDKLELWKSRAAKMRSAAPPTPSNWLPPGKHTDRSIPPGTWLGFPMLGGGFGAALLIDRPEKHLRFLSDTVVMIMGKRWDRWPPIDELVKLTPEDAILFSHTSFISVRDGRWRALGSHPSFADQNWVWPREWFRNANGTFSVTAPNRNQVALELDPKIVKLDPNAGNRNGTSGYSVIEHEAMRRINGWIHPVDTERWIREDVTPSRLKAWRLINAEIERALAKAQSRRS
;
A
#
# COMPACT_ATOMS: atom_id res chain seq x y z
N MET A 1 37.10 37.45 53.58
CA MET A 1 35.84 37.78 54.28
C MET A 1 34.70 37.50 53.30
N GLY A 2 33.71 36.72 53.71
CA GLY A 2 32.48 36.35 52.96
C GLY A 2 32.70 35.20 51.99
N GLU A 3 32.36 33.93 52.30
CA GLU A 3 31.00 33.33 52.34
C GLU A 3 30.34 33.30 50.95
N SER A 4 29.69 32.25 50.45
CA SER A 4 29.39 30.88 50.87
C SER A 4 28.76 30.17 49.65
N GLU A 5 28.84 28.84 49.65
CA GLU A 5 28.30 27.88 48.67
C GLU A 5 26.74 27.87 48.64
N PRO A 6 26.05 27.24 47.64
CA PRO A 6 25.99 25.77 47.62
C PRO A 6 25.92 25.06 46.26
N ALA A 7 26.39 23.81 46.33
CA ALA A 7 26.24 22.73 45.38
C ALA A 7 24.78 22.32 45.13
N THR A 8 24.51 21.79 43.94
CA THR A 8 23.27 21.05 43.64
C THR A 8 23.62 19.67 43.07
N SER A 9 23.06 18.67 43.72
CA SER A 9 23.19 17.23 43.50
C SER A 9 22.52 16.77 42.20
N VAL A 10 23.20 15.89 41.46
CA VAL A 10 22.62 15.12 40.35
C VAL A 10 22.16 13.78 40.92
N GLU A 11 20.84 13.55 40.94
CA GLU A 11 20.25 12.24 41.24
C GLU A 11 20.33 11.31 40.02
N CYS A 12 20.97 10.16 40.21
CA CYS A 12 20.97 9.05 39.26
C CYS A 12 19.71 8.19 39.46
N PHE A 13 18.77 8.25 38.51
CA PHE A 13 17.71 7.25 38.39
C PHE A 13 18.15 6.16 37.40
N GLY A 14 18.49 4.98 37.91
CA GLY A 14 18.64 3.76 37.12
C GLY A 14 17.35 2.94 37.14
N PRO A 15 16.89 2.37 36.01
CA PRO A 15 15.81 1.39 36.04
C PRO A 15 16.35 -0.01 36.37
N SER A 16 15.77 -0.60 37.41
CA SER A 16 15.91 -1.99 37.83
C SER A 16 15.43 -2.95 36.73
N CYS A 17 16.32 -3.84 36.28
CA CYS A 17 15.95 -4.98 35.44
C CYS A 17 15.49 -6.14 36.34
N GLU A 18 14.21 -6.50 36.28
CA GLU A 18 13.72 -7.79 36.77
C GLU A 18 13.86 -8.86 35.66
N PRO A 19 14.27 -10.10 35.98
CA PRO A 19 14.41 -11.17 35.00
C PRO A 19 13.05 -11.79 34.66
N ILE A 20 12.75 -11.84 33.35
CA ILE A 20 11.60 -12.55 32.78
C ILE A 20 11.84 -14.06 32.93
N SER A 21 10.94 -14.72 33.65
CA SER A 21 10.85 -16.16 33.84
C SER A 21 10.72 -16.93 32.51
N THR A 22 11.47 -18.02 32.39
CA THR A 22 11.48 -18.95 31.27
C THR A 22 10.18 -19.74 31.16
N TRP A 23 9.47 -19.58 30.04
CA TRP A 23 8.29 -20.36 29.68
C TRP A 23 8.72 -21.59 28.89
N SER A 24 8.71 -22.76 29.53
CA SER A 24 8.93 -24.07 28.90
C SER A 24 7.57 -24.72 28.61
N GLY A 25 7.12 -24.64 27.35
CA GLY A 25 5.92 -25.34 26.87
C GLY A 25 6.26 -26.26 25.70
N ASP A 26 6.06 -27.55 25.90
CA ASP A 26 6.29 -28.62 24.92
C ASP A 26 5.46 -28.43 23.64
N MET A 27 6.13 -28.48 22.49
CA MET A 27 5.47 -28.50 21.18
C MET A 27 5.02 -29.93 20.79
N PRO A 28 3.79 -30.11 20.28
CA PRO A 28 3.34 -31.40 19.78
C PRO A 28 3.94 -31.74 18.40
N LYS A 29 4.37 -32.99 18.26
CA LYS A 29 4.94 -33.59 17.04
C LYS A 29 3.95 -33.58 15.88
N ALA A 30 4.30 -32.89 14.78
CA ALA A 30 3.57 -32.97 13.52
C ALA A 30 3.98 -34.22 12.71
N LYS A 31 3.00 -35.02 12.32
CA LYS A 31 3.16 -36.19 11.43
C LYS A 31 3.41 -35.73 9.99
N SER A 32 4.46 -36.26 9.37
CA SER A 32 4.77 -36.09 7.96
C SER A 32 3.81 -36.93 7.09
N SER A 33 3.26 -36.32 6.05
CA SER A 33 2.63 -37.05 4.95
C SER A 33 3.29 -36.65 3.64
N SER A 34 3.61 -37.67 2.86
CA SER A 34 4.46 -37.70 1.68
C SER A 34 3.75 -37.13 0.44
N ALA A 35 4.50 -36.32 -0.32
CA ALA A 35 4.03 -35.67 -1.53
C ALA A 35 4.16 -36.58 -2.76
N LYS A 36 3.06 -36.75 -3.52
CA LYS A 36 3.06 -37.21 -4.91
C LYS A 36 3.12 -36.00 -5.84
N LYS A 37 4.17 -35.91 -6.66
CA LYS A 37 4.31 -34.93 -7.75
C LYS A 37 3.35 -35.27 -8.89
N SER A 38 2.58 -34.29 -9.36
CA SER A 38 2.04 -34.29 -10.73
C SER A 38 2.14 -32.87 -11.29
N ASN A 39 2.84 -32.75 -12.42
CA ASN A 39 2.87 -31.54 -13.23
C ASN A 39 1.55 -31.46 -13.99
N SER A 40 0.74 -30.43 -13.73
CA SER A 40 -0.38 -30.06 -14.59
C SER A 40 -0.25 -28.60 -15.00
N ALA A 41 -0.31 -28.37 -16.31
CA ALA A 41 -0.37 -27.04 -16.90
C ALA A 41 -1.58 -26.29 -16.32
N VAL A 42 -1.33 -25.10 -15.77
CA VAL A 42 -2.35 -24.23 -15.18
C VAL A 42 -3.17 -23.61 -16.31
N SER A 43 -4.21 -24.33 -16.74
CA SER A 43 -5.33 -23.73 -17.46
C SER A 43 -6.12 -22.88 -16.46
N THR A 44 -6.03 -21.56 -16.58
CA THR A 44 -6.86 -20.60 -15.85
C THR A 44 -8.30 -20.66 -16.38
N ARG A 45 -9.02 -21.74 -16.06
CA ARG A 45 -10.49 -21.75 -16.16
C ARG A 45 -11.01 -20.71 -15.17
N VAL A 46 -11.45 -19.58 -15.71
CA VAL A 46 -12.30 -18.62 -15.00
C VAL A 46 -13.52 -19.40 -14.51
N LYS A 47 -13.58 -19.70 -13.20
CA LYS A 47 -14.74 -20.36 -12.60
C LYS A 47 -15.95 -19.45 -12.79
N LYS A 48 -17.00 -19.94 -13.47
CA LYS A 48 -18.29 -19.25 -13.53
C LYS A 48 -18.74 -18.95 -12.09
N PRO A 49 -19.25 -17.74 -11.80
CA PRO A 49 -19.73 -17.38 -10.48
C PRO A 49 -20.82 -18.36 -10.03
N ALA A 50 -20.79 -18.74 -8.75
CA ALA A 50 -21.83 -19.58 -8.17
C ALA A 50 -23.20 -18.91 -8.36
N LYS A 51 -24.20 -19.69 -8.81
CA LYS A 51 -25.60 -19.23 -8.94
C LYS A 51 -26.04 -18.55 -7.64
N GLY A 52 -26.45 -17.28 -7.72
CA GLY A 52 -27.01 -16.52 -6.60
C GLY A 52 -26.14 -15.41 -6.00
N THR A 53 -25.00 -15.07 -6.61
CA THR A 53 -24.08 -14.03 -6.09
C THR A 53 -23.87 -12.89 -7.08
N ALA A 54 -24.95 -12.16 -7.41
CA ALA A 54 -24.85 -10.96 -8.24
C ALA A 54 -24.02 -9.87 -7.53
N VAL A 55 -23.26 -9.09 -8.31
CA VAL A 55 -22.63 -7.85 -7.84
C VAL A 55 -23.74 -6.90 -7.34
N PRO A 56 -23.57 -6.21 -6.20
CA PRO A 56 -24.61 -5.32 -5.69
C PRO A 56 -24.86 -4.18 -6.69
N GLU A 57 -26.14 -3.88 -6.92
CA GLU A 57 -26.58 -2.81 -7.83
C GLU A 57 -26.44 -1.42 -7.20
N GLU A 58 -26.30 -0.39 -8.03
CA GLU A 58 -26.33 1.00 -7.59
C GLU A 58 -27.68 1.38 -6.96
N GLY A 59 -27.61 2.23 -5.93
CA GLY A 59 -28.75 2.65 -5.13
C GLY A 59 -29.28 1.59 -4.17
N THR A 60 -28.70 0.38 -4.12
CA THR A 60 -29.10 -0.62 -3.14
C THR A 60 -28.58 -0.27 -1.75
N ILE A 61 -29.43 -0.51 -0.74
CA ILE A 61 -29.12 -0.27 0.67
C ILE A 61 -28.86 -1.61 1.33
N TRP A 62 -27.70 -1.74 1.96
CA TRP A 62 -27.25 -2.95 2.62
C TRP A 62 -27.04 -2.71 4.10
N SER A 63 -27.24 -3.78 4.86
CA SER A 63 -27.01 -3.81 6.29
C SER A 63 -25.69 -4.51 6.61
N LEU A 64 -24.82 -3.77 7.31
CA LEU A 64 -23.55 -4.22 7.88
C LEU A 64 -23.78 -4.73 9.31
N PRO A 65 -23.77 -6.05 9.55
CA PRO A 65 -24.00 -6.59 10.89
C PRO A 65 -22.77 -6.38 11.78
N LEU A 66 -22.98 -5.76 12.95
CA LEU A 66 -21.97 -5.54 13.98
C LEU A 66 -22.28 -6.40 15.19
N LYS A 67 -21.40 -7.37 15.46
CA LYS A 67 -21.57 -8.32 16.57
C LYS A 67 -21.77 -7.57 17.89
N ASP A 68 -22.85 -7.89 18.60
CA ASP A 68 -23.24 -7.34 19.89
C ASP A 68 -23.53 -5.81 19.90
N MET A 69 -23.61 -5.17 18.73
CA MET A 69 -23.91 -3.73 18.62
C MET A 69 -25.15 -3.42 17.76
N GLY A 70 -25.54 -4.33 16.86
CA GLY A 70 -26.66 -4.11 15.95
C GLY A 70 -26.19 -4.13 14.50
N GLN A 71 -26.64 -3.19 13.69
CA GLN A 71 -26.28 -3.13 12.28
C GLN A 71 -26.27 -1.70 11.76
N CYS A 72 -25.34 -1.39 10.84
CA CYS A 72 -25.27 -0.09 10.17
C CYS A 72 -25.78 -0.19 8.74
N SER A 73 -26.26 0.93 8.18
CA SER A 73 -26.75 1.00 6.81
C SER A 73 -25.68 1.58 5.88
N LEU A 74 -25.51 0.96 4.71
CA LEU A 74 -24.64 1.45 3.64
C LEU A 74 -25.36 1.50 2.30
N VAL A 75 -25.04 2.50 1.49
CA VAL A 75 -25.58 2.68 0.14
C VAL A 75 -24.47 2.38 -0.87
N VAL A 76 -24.77 1.53 -1.85
CA VAL A 76 -23.87 1.27 -2.98
C VAL A 76 -24.08 2.34 -4.04
N THR A 77 -23.04 3.13 -4.34
CA THR A 77 -23.15 4.28 -5.25
C THR A 77 -22.49 4.06 -6.59
N ARG A 78 -21.50 3.18 -6.68
CA ARG A 78 -20.92 2.70 -7.94
C ARG A 78 -20.73 1.19 -7.85
N SER A 79 -21.31 0.49 -8.82
CA SER A 79 -21.16 -0.96 -8.95
C SER A 79 -20.03 -1.28 -9.93
N THR A 80 -19.52 -2.51 -9.87
CA THR A 80 -18.56 -2.97 -10.88
C THR A 80 -19.30 -3.44 -12.12
N PRO A 81 -18.87 -3.03 -13.33
CA PRO A 81 -19.40 -3.57 -14.57
C PRO A 81 -19.37 -5.11 -14.60
N PRO A 82 -20.31 -5.79 -15.26
CA PRO A 82 -20.38 -7.26 -15.27
C PRO A 82 -19.10 -7.96 -15.77
N ASP A 83 -18.34 -7.29 -16.62
CA ASP A 83 -17.07 -7.70 -17.21
C ASP A 83 -15.84 -7.13 -16.49
N SER A 84 -16.06 -6.32 -15.45
CA SER A 84 -14.98 -5.74 -14.65
C SER A 84 -14.20 -6.83 -13.93
N LEU A 85 -12.88 -6.73 -14.04
CA LEU A 85 -11.94 -7.57 -13.31
C LEU A 85 -11.69 -7.03 -11.90
N VAL A 86 -12.37 -5.98 -11.48
CA VAL A 86 -12.30 -5.40 -10.13
C VAL A 86 -13.50 -5.90 -9.32
N ASP A 87 -13.33 -6.29 -8.05
CA ASP A 87 -14.43 -6.64 -7.13
C ASP A 87 -14.70 -5.57 -6.08
N PHE A 88 -14.48 -4.30 -6.35
CA PHE A 88 -14.81 -3.26 -5.38
C PHE A 88 -16.10 -2.56 -5.77
N VAL A 89 -16.80 -2.03 -4.77
CA VAL A 89 -17.89 -1.08 -4.97
C VAL A 89 -17.64 0.13 -4.10
N VAL A 90 -18.02 1.31 -4.60
CA VAL A 90 -18.03 2.53 -3.78
C VAL A 90 -19.28 2.52 -2.94
N VAL A 91 -19.10 2.81 -1.66
CA VAL A 91 -20.19 2.86 -0.70
C VAL A 91 -20.13 4.10 0.15
N TYR A 92 -21.30 4.54 0.58
CA TYR A 92 -21.51 5.52 1.63
C TYR A 92 -22.07 4.76 2.84
N LEU A 93 -21.34 4.72 3.95
CA LEU A 93 -21.76 4.07 5.19
C LEU A 93 -22.04 5.13 6.25
N LEU A 94 -23.26 5.13 6.78
CA LEU A 94 -23.60 5.90 7.97
C LEU A 94 -23.27 5.03 9.20
N PRO A 95 -22.24 5.36 10.01
CA PRO A 95 -21.88 4.59 11.19
C PRO A 95 -22.84 4.90 12.35
N ASP A 96 -24.11 4.55 12.18
CA ASP A 96 -25.17 4.61 13.20
C ASP A 96 -25.82 3.22 13.31
N LEU A 97 -26.21 2.83 14.52
CA LEU A 97 -26.80 1.53 14.83
C LEU A 97 -28.31 1.47 14.50
N ASP A 98 -28.91 2.59 14.12
CA ASP A 98 -30.33 2.66 13.79
C ASP A 98 -30.65 2.13 12.39
N SER A 99 -30.93 0.83 12.35
CA SER A 99 -31.38 0.13 11.15
C SER A 99 -32.87 0.19 10.86
N LYS A 100 -33.68 0.76 11.78
CA LYS A 100 -35.14 0.88 11.61
C LYS A 100 -35.52 2.08 10.74
N LYS A 101 -34.59 3.02 10.54
CA LYS A 101 -34.61 3.97 9.42
C LYS A 101 -34.12 3.27 8.15
N LEU A 102 -34.96 2.39 7.58
CA LEU A 102 -34.95 2.30 6.11
C LEU A 102 -35.17 3.71 5.63
N LEU A 103 -34.11 4.35 5.10
CA LEU A 103 -34.01 5.78 4.81
C LEU A 103 -35.41 6.32 4.50
N SER A 104 -36.05 6.97 5.48
CA SER A 104 -37.26 7.74 5.20
C SER A 104 -36.91 8.65 4.02
N PRO A 105 -37.88 9.08 3.18
CA PRO A 105 -37.57 9.82 1.96
C PRO A 105 -36.52 10.93 2.13
N GLN A 106 -36.49 11.58 3.31
CA GLN A 106 -35.48 12.55 3.71
C GLN A 106 -34.02 12.07 3.68
N TYR A 107 -33.72 10.80 3.96
CA TYR A 107 -32.35 10.26 4.01
C TYR A 107 -31.90 9.59 2.70
N GLN A 108 -32.68 9.72 1.62
CA GLN A 108 -32.35 9.12 0.32
C GLN A 108 -31.22 9.83 -0.45
N ARG A 109 -30.67 10.91 0.11
CA ARG A 109 -29.57 11.69 -0.46
C ARG A 109 -28.45 11.91 0.57
N PRO A 110 -27.19 12.06 0.14
CA PRO A 110 -26.06 12.20 1.05
C PRO A 110 -26.04 13.53 1.79
N ASP A 111 -26.59 14.61 1.21
CA ASP A 111 -26.71 15.92 1.86
C ASP A 111 -27.59 15.91 3.12
N ALA A 112 -28.47 14.92 3.26
CA ALA A 112 -29.28 14.71 4.46
C ALA A 112 -28.54 13.92 5.56
N TRP A 113 -27.33 13.44 5.30
CA TRP A 113 -26.52 12.71 6.27
C TRP A 113 -25.56 13.70 6.93
N PRO A 114 -25.45 13.74 8.27
CA PRO A 114 -24.53 14.68 8.92
C PRO A 114 -23.07 14.29 8.65
N THR A 115 -22.79 12.98 8.66
CA THR A 115 -21.47 12.42 8.44
C THR A 115 -21.54 11.06 7.75
N VAL A 116 -20.44 10.64 7.13
CA VAL A 116 -20.37 9.36 6.43
C VAL A 116 -18.94 8.82 6.35
N TRP A 117 -18.79 7.51 6.23
CA TRP A 117 -17.59 6.91 5.67
C TRP A 117 -17.79 6.65 4.17
N ILE A 118 -16.88 7.17 3.35
CA ILE A 118 -16.86 6.94 1.90
C ILE A 118 -15.65 6.07 1.59
N GLY A 119 -15.87 4.94 0.94
CA GLY A 119 -14.76 4.07 0.62
C GLY A 119 -15.14 2.92 -0.27
N LEU A 120 -14.19 2.03 -0.45
CA LEU A 120 -14.35 0.85 -1.28
C LEU A 120 -14.48 -0.38 -0.42
N VAL A 121 -15.38 -1.26 -0.82
CA VAL A 121 -15.56 -2.55 -0.17
C VAL A 121 -15.53 -3.65 -1.22
N THR A 122 -14.85 -4.75 -0.92
CA THR A 122 -14.90 -5.95 -1.76
C THR A 122 -16.34 -6.49 -1.87
N THR A 123 -16.78 -6.85 -3.08
CA THR A 123 -18.08 -7.46 -3.37
C THR A 123 -18.25 -8.80 -2.64
N GLN A 124 -17.16 -9.43 -2.17
CA GLN A 124 -17.22 -10.68 -1.40
C GLN A 124 -18.06 -10.56 -0.13
N GLY A 125 -18.13 -9.39 0.51
CA GLY A 125 -18.99 -9.18 1.69
C GLY A 125 -20.46 -9.44 1.40
N PHE A 126 -20.92 -8.93 0.26
CA PHE A 126 -22.29 -9.02 -0.25
C PHE A 126 -22.66 -10.45 -0.69
N ARG A 127 -21.70 -11.19 -1.25
CA ARG A 127 -21.92 -12.54 -1.80
C ARG A 127 -22.01 -13.64 -0.75
N LYS A 128 -21.48 -13.42 0.46
CA LYS A 128 -21.44 -14.44 1.53
C LYS A 128 -22.75 -14.57 2.32
N GLY A 129 -23.80 -13.82 1.96
CA GLY A 129 -25.08 -13.80 2.67
C GLY A 129 -25.02 -13.20 4.08
N ARG A 130 -23.83 -12.79 4.54
CA ARG A 130 -23.63 -12.15 5.85
C ARG A 130 -24.28 -10.77 5.87
N TRP A 131 -24.09 -10.01 4.81
CA TRP A 131 -24.69 -8.70 4.65
C TRP A 131 -26.05 -8.89 3.99
N LYS A 132 -27.05 -8.11 4.39
CA LYS A 132 -28.42 -8.23 3.90
C LYS A 132 -28.80 -6.97 3.14
N GLN A 133 -29.31 -7.12 1.92
CA GLN A 133 -29.97 -6.01 1.24
C GLN A 133 -31.27 -5.72 1.99
N ILE A 134 -31.43 -4.47 2.43
CA ILE A 134 -32.58 -4.02 3.23
C ILE A 134 -33.50 -3.07 2.46
N GLY A 135 -33.03 -2.48 1.35
CA GLY A 135 -33.83 -1.58 0.52
C GLY A 135 -33.14 -1.13 -0.76
N LYS A 136 -33.77 -0.18 -1.45
CA LYS A 136 -33.25 0.50 -2.64
C LYS A 136 -33.73 1.95 -2.63
N ILE A 137 -32.87 2.86 -3.07
CA ILE A 137 -33.24 4.27 -3.26
C ILE A 137 -34.09 4.38 -4.53
N ASN A 138 -35.28 4.97 -4.41
CA ASN A 138 -36.14 5.25 -5.55
C ASN A 138 -35.51 6.36 -6.41
N ASN A 139 -35.50 6.19 -7.73
CA ASN A 139 -34.92 7.16 -8.67
C ASN A 139 -33.46 7.52 -8.34
N PHE A 140 -32.65 6.53 -7.96
CA PHE A 140 -31.23 6.74 -7.71
C PHE A 140 -30.55 7.45 -8.88
N ALA A 141 -29.96 8.60 -8.61
CA ALA A 141 -29.19 9.40 -9.55
C ALA A 141 -27.71 9.39 -9.13
N ARG A 142 -26.84 9.05 -10.06
CA ARG A 142 -25.42 8.79 -9.82
C ARG A 142 -24.67 10.06 -9.40
N GLU A 143 -25.05 11.17 -10.00
CA GLU A 143 -24.59 12.55 -9.81
C GLU A 143 -24.96 13.13 -8.45
N ASP A 144 -26.02 12.62 -7.81
CA ASP A 144 -26.39 12.99 -6.44
C ASP A 144 -25.46 12.35 -5.41
N TRP A 145 -24.70 11.32 -5.79
CA TRP A 145 -23.75 10.58 -4.97
C TRP A 145 -22.33 10.67 -5.56
N PRO A 146 -21.66 11.83 -5.43
CA PRO A 146 -20.38 12.07 -6.09
C PRO A 146 -19.27 11.22 -5.49
N VAL A 147 -18.47 10.51 -6.29
CA VAL A 147 -17.19 9.99 -5.79
C VAL A 147 -16.26 11.18 -5.57
N PRO A 148 -15.88 11.49 -4.32
CA PRO A 148 -15.09 12.68 -4.05
C PRO A 148 -13.69 12.54 -4.67
N PRO A 149 -13.03 13.64 -5.05
CA PRO A 149 -11.58 13.64 -5.14
C PRO A 149 -10.98 13.20 -3.80
N TYR A 150 -9.82 12.55 -3.83
CA TYR A 150 -9.14 12.08 -2.65
C TYR A 150 -8.00 13.05 -2.28
N GLY A 151 -8.15 13.69 -1.12
CA GLY A 151 -7.13 14.56 -0.56
C GLY A 151 -6.04 13.76 0.12
N LYS A 152 -4.81 13.87 -0.39
CA LYS A 152 -3.62 13.37 0.25
C LYS A 152 -2.89 14.53 0.90
N ALA A 153 -3.13 14.68 2.19
CA ALA A 153 -2.57 15.71 3.04
C ALA A 153 -1.63 15.05 4.07
N GLU A 154 -0.40 14.78 3.67
CA GLU A 154 0.64 14.37 4.61
C GLU A 154 1.43 15.61 5.00
N MET A 155 1.38 16.01 6.28
CA MET A 155 2.47 16.85 6.78
C MET A 155 3.69 15.95 6.84
N ALA A 156 4.72 16.27 6.06
CA ALA A 156 6.04 15.82 6.44
C ALA A 156 6.33 16.58 7.74
N THR A 157 5.94 16.02 8.89
CA THR A 157 6.47 16.48 10.18
C THR A 157 7.94 16.08 10.21
N VAL A 158 8.75 16.86 9.50
CA VAL A 158 10.18 16.87 9.65
C VAL A 158 10.43 17.63 10.94
N PHE A 159 10.36 16.89 12.03
CA PHE A 159 10.88 17.37 13.29
C PHE A 159 12.39 17.48 13.12
N SER A 160 12.94 18.68 13.38
CA SER A 160 14.37 18.78 13.62
C SER A 160 14.75 17.84 14.79
N PRO A 161 16.02 17.52 15.01
CA PRO A 161 16.46 16.80 16.21
C PRO A 161 16.00 17.44 17.54
N LYS A 162 15.54 18.70 17.50
CA LYS A 162 14.96 19.46 18.62
C LYS A 162 13.43 19.52 18.61
N ASN A 163 12.75 18.74 17.77
CA ASN A 163 11.30 18.78 17.54
C ASN A 163 10.76 20.13 17.06
N GLU A 164 11.59 20.95 16.42
CA GLU A 164 11.14 22.20 15.80
C GLU A 164 10.66 21.89 14.36
N PRO A 165 9.47 22.38 13.95
CA PRO A 165 9.02 22.23 12.57
C PRO A 165 9.97 22.99 11.64
N LEU A 166 10.50 22.32 10.62
CA LEU A 166 11.31 22.99 9.62
C LEU A 166 10.45 23.98 8.82
N PRO A 167 10.92 25.21 8.58
CA PRO A 167 10.12 26.29 7.99
C PRO A 167 9.89 26.16 6.46
N ASP A 168 10.21 25.03 5.84
CA ASP A 168 10.07 24.91 4.39
C ASP A 168 8.61 24.74 3.97
N LYS A 169 8.12 25.70 3.19
CA LYS A 169 6.82 25.64 2.50
C LYS A 169 6.69 24.40 1.61
N ASP A 170 7.83 23.85 1.21
CA ASP A 170 7.92 22.60 0.46
C ASP A 170 7.61 21.36 1.33
N ALA A 171 7.66 21.43 2.67
CA ALA A 171 7.35 20.30 3.56
C ALA A 171 5.87 19.83 3.53
N ASN A 172 4.99 20.56 2.83
CA ASN A 172 3.57 20.25 2.69
C ASN A 172 3.25 19.68 1.30
N ALA A 173 3.96 18.62 0.89
CA ALA A 173 3.63 17.93 -0.36
C ALA A 173 2.25 17.28 -0.28
N SER A 174 1.23 18.02 -0.68
CA SER A 174 -0.14 17.54 -0.73
C SER A 174 -0.63 17.44 -2.18
N CYS A 175 -1.58 16.55 -2.41
CA CYS A 175 -2.22 16.43 -3.71
C CYS A 175 -3.69 16.05 -3.58
N ILE A 176 -4.43 16.31 -4.66
CA ILE A 176 -5.80 15.87 -4.82
C ILE A 176 -5.82 14.87 -5.97
N GLU A 177 -6.11 13.61 -5.66
CA GLU A 177 -6.31 12.56 -6.64
C GLU A 177 -7.74 12.57 -7.16
N ILE A 178 -7.91 12.49 -8.47
CA ILE A 178 -9.21 12.35 -9.10
C ILE A 178 -9.27 10.98 -9.75
N THR A 179 -10.32 10.23 -9.43
CA THR A 179 -10.58 8.93 -10.03
C THR A 179 -11.63 9.04 -11.15
N ALA A 180 -11.49 8.18 -12.17
CA ALA A 180 -12.54 7.93 -13.15
C ALA A 180 -13.78 7.38 -12.45
N ASP A 181 -14.95 7.66 -13.03
CA ASP A 181 -16.20 7.07 -12.54
C ASP A 181 -16.19 5.53 -12.75
N GLU A 182 -15.64 5.05 -13.87
CA GLU A 182 -15.51 3.62 -14.20
C GLU A 182 -14.20 3.29 -14.96
N PRO A 183 -13.49 2.20 -14.64
CA PRO A 183 -13.63 1.45 -13.39
C PRO A 183 -13.28 2.38 -12.23
N THR A 184 -14.12 2.37 -11.20
CA THR A 184 -13.96 3.27 -10.07
C THR A 184 -12.60 3.01 -9.42
N MET A 185 -11.85 4.07 -9.10
CA MET A 185 -10.44 4.08 -8.62
C MET A 185 -9.32 4.17 -9.64
N THR A 186 -9.60 4.24 -10.94
CA THR A 186 -8.54 4.69 -11.86
C THR A 186 -8.23 6.14 -11.58
N VAL A 187 -7.15 6.40 -10.84
CA VAL A 187 -6.63 7.76 -10.72
C VAL A 187 -6.33 8.25 -12.14
N ILE A 188 -7.05 9.27 -12.57
CA ILE A 188 -6.89 9.88 -13.91
C ILE A 188 -6.09 11.16 -13.82
N ASP A 189 -6.04 11.77 -12.64
CA ASP A 189 -5.31 12.99 -12.37
C ASP A 189 -4.86 13.04 -10.90
N CYS A 190 -3.73 13.69 -10.65
CA CYS A 190 -3.15 13.91 -9.34
C CYS A 190 -2.61 15.33 -9.30
N VAL A 191 -3.40 16.25 -8.78
CA VAL A 191 -3.11 17.69 -8.86
C VAL A 191 -2.39 18.12 -7.59
N PRO A 192 -1.25 18.85 -7.68
CA PRO A 192 -0.65 19.49 -6.52
C PRO A 192 -1.69 20.36 -5.80
N ALA A 193 -1.68 20.35 -4.47
CA ALA A 193 -2.60 21.16 -3.68
C ALA A 193 -1.92 21.67 -2.42
N GLU A 194 -2.43 22.77 -1.88
CA GLU A 194 -2.06 23.20 -0.54
C GLU A 194 -2.62 22.23 0.50
N PHE A 195 -1.96 22.11 1.65
CA PHE A 195 -2.37 21.19 2.72
C PHE A 195 -3.80 21.43 3.20
N GLU A 196 -4.18 22.70 3.42
CA GLU A 196 -5.53 23.08 3.84
C GLU A 196 -6.59 22.89 2.75
N GLU A 197 -6.20 22.92 1.47
CA GLU A 197 -7.08 22.58 0.35
C GLU A 197 -7.31 21.06 0.31
N ALA A 198 -6.24 20.27 0.38
CA ALA A 198 -6.30 18.81 0.34
C ALA A 198 -7.16 18.23 1.48
N LYS A 199 -7.10 18.82 2.69
CA LYS A 199 -7.96 18.44 3.84
C LYS A 199 -9.46 18.57 3.61
N GLN A 200 -9.89 19.38 2.64
CA GLN A 200 -11.32 19.53 2.33
C GLN A 200 -11.90 18.32 1.60
N PHE A 201 -11.02 17.41 1.15
CA PHE A 201 -11.36 16.19 0.45
C PHE A 201 -11.09 14.98 1.35
N PRO A 202 -12.08 14.07 1.51
CA PRO A 202 -11.93 12.94 2.41
C PRO A 202 -10.96 11.90 1.89
N PRO A 203 -10.35 11.09 2.78
CA PRO A 203 -9.59 9.95 2.36
C PRO A 203 -10.50 8.88 1.73
N ILE A 204 -10.07 8.28 0.62
CA ILE A 204 -10.74 7.08 0.07
C ILE A 204 -9.98 5.85 0.53
N GLU A 205 -10.58 5.13 1.48
CA GLU A 205 -10.01 3.92 2.06
C GLU A 205 -10.51 2.66 1.34
N ALA A 206 -9.59 1.76 0.99
CA ALA A 206 -9.92 0.49 0.36
C ALA A 206 -9.96 -0.66 1.39
N ILE A 207 -11.15 -1.18 1.68
CA ILE A 207 -11.31 -2.31 2.60
C ILE A 207 -11.50 -3.62 1.86
N THR A 208 -10.43 -4.40 1.88
CA THR A 208 -10.30 -5.63 1.09
C THR A 208 -10.83 -6.89 1.77
N ALA A 209 -11.42 -6.75 2.96
CA ALA A 209 -12.11 -7.82 3.67
C ALA A 209 -13.28 -7.23 4.47
N ALA A 210 -14.49 -7.77 4.27
CA ALA A 210 -15.69 -7.32 4.97
C ALA A 210 -15.54 -7.28 6.50
N SER A 211 -14.85 -8.27 7.08
CA SER A 211 -14.58 -8.33 8.52
C SER A 211 -13.72 -7.18 9.05
N LYS A 212 -12.84 -6.61 8.20
CA LYS A 212 -12.04 -5.44 8.59
C LYS A 212 -12.89 -4.18 8.67
N LEU A 213 -13.87 -4.00 7.76
CA LEU A 213 -14.80 -2.87 7.85
C LEU A 213 -15.61 -2.96 9.12
N GLU A 214 -16.17 -4.13 9.43
CA GLU A 214 -16.94 -4.34 10.65
C GLU A 214 -16.10 -4.06 11.91
N ALA A 215 -14.86 -4.55 11.95
CA ALA A 215 -13.94 -4.29 13.06
C ALA A 215 -13.66 -2.78 13.22
N ALA A 216 -13.39 -2.07 12.12
CA ALA A 216 -13.11 -0.64 12.15
C ALA A 216 -14.33 0.18 12.64
N VAL A 217 -15.53 -0.18 12.17
CA VAL A 217 -16.77 0.46 12.61
C VAL A 217 -17.04 0.18 14.09
N VAL A 218 -16.78 -1.04 14.57
CA VAL A 218 -16.89 -1.38 16.01
C VAL A 218 -15.91 -0.55 16.85
N VAL A 219 -14.66 -0.42 16.41
CA VAL A 219 -13.64 0.40 17.09
C VAL A 219 -14.10 1.86 17.16
N TYR A 220 -14.56 2.41 16.04
CA TYR A 220 -15.09 3.78 15.94
C TYR A 220 -16.30 4.00 16.88
N LEU A 221 -17.35 3.17 16.76
CA LEU A 221 -18.57 3.30 17.55
C LEU A 221 -18.33 3.12 19.05
N LYS A 222 -17.40 2.25 19.43
CA LYS A 222 -17.00 2.08 20.84
C LYS A 222 -16.04 3.17 21.33
N LYS A 223 -15.69 4.14 20.48
CA LYS A 223 -14.71 5.21 20.75
C LYS A 223 -13.39 4.64 21.29
N LYS A 224 -12.98 3.48 20.77
CA LYS A 224 -11.73 2.84 21.17
C LYS A 224 -10.59 3.42 20.36
N VAL A 225 -9.42 3.56 21.02
CA VAL A 225 -8.18 3.80 20.29
C VAL A 225 -7.85 2.51 19.52
N PRO A 226 -7.71 2.56 18.19
CA PRO A 226 -7.28 1.41 17.41
C PRO A 226 -5.88 0.98 17.87
N GLY A 227 -5.67 -0.32 18.06
CA GLY A 227 -4.31 -0.84 18.20
C GLY A 227 -3.52 -0.69 16.89
N ASN A 228 -2.20 -0.90 16.95
CA ASN A 228 -1.31 -0.79 15.77
C ASN A 228 -1.72 -1.65 14.57
N TRP A 229 -2.53 -2.69 14.78
CA TRP A 229 -3.00 -3.61 13.75
C TRP A 229 -4.49 -3.49 13.46
N ASP A 230 -5.21 -2.64 14.21
CA ASP A 230 -6.64 -2.46 14.03
C ASP A 230 -6.89 -1.55 12.83
N PRO A 231 -7.86 -1.90 11.96
CA PRO A 231 -8.24 -1.03 10.86
C PRO A 231 -8.91 0.24 11.41
N THR A 232 -8.56 1.38 10.84
CA THR A 232 -9.20 2.68 11.11
C THR A 232 -10.16 3.04 9.99
N ILE A 233 -11.18 3.82 10.31
CA ILE A 233 -12.00 4.50 9.31
C ILE A 233 -12.04 5.99 9.59
N THR A 234 -11.99 6.78 8.53
CA THR A 234 -12.14 8.24 8.62
C THR A 234 -13.59 8.63 8.30
N ILE A 235 -14.27 9.24 9.26
CA ILE A 235 -15.64 9.75 9.07
C ILE A 235 -15.58 11.21 8.60
N THR A 236 -16.35 11.51 7.56
CA THR A 236 -16.36 12.80 6.86
C THR A 236 -17.67 13.51 7.08
N ASP A 237 -17.62 14.80 7.44
CA ASP A 237 -18.82 15.64 7.48
C ASP A 237 -19.34 15.94 6.07
N LEU A 238 -20.65 15.83 5.89
CA LEU A 238 -21.33 16.11 4.63
C LEU A 238 -22.12 17.41 4.76
N SER A 239 -21.49 18.53 4.43
CA SER A 239 -22.22 19.78 4.19
C SER A 239 -22.55 19.94 2.70
N PRO A 240 -23.64 20.66 2.35
CA PRO A 240 -23.96 20.96 0.95
C PRO A 240 -22.78 21.61 0.19
N ASP A 241 -22.07 22.54 0.84
CA ASP A 241 -20.93 23.22 0.24
C ASP A 241 -19.77 22.26 -0.10
N LYS A 242 -19.49 21.28 0.77
CA LYS A 242 -18.46 20.26 0.50
C LYS A 242 -18.87 19.38 -0.68
N LEU A 243 -20.12 18.93 -0.72
CA LEU A 243 -20.62 18.12 -1.83
C LEU A 243 -20.51 18.85 -3.16
N GLU A 244 -20.87 20.13 -3.20
CA GLU A 244 -20.77 20.93 -4.42
C GLU A 244 -19.31 21.15 -4.84
N LEU A 245 -18.41 21.43 -3.89
CA LEU A 245 -16.98 21.50 -4.13
C LEU A 245 -16.45 20.21 -4.77
N TRP A 246 -16.82 19.05 -4.23
CA TRP A 246 -16.40 17.75 -4.75
C TRP A 246 -16.92 17.51 -6.16
N LYS A 247 -18.22 17.78 -6.41
CA LYS A 247 -18.86 17.65 -7.72
C LYS A 247 -18.19 18.53 -8.77
N SER A 248 -18.05 19.82 -8.48
CA SER A 248 -17.48 20.80 -9.39
C SER A 248 -16.04 20.44 -9.78
N ARG A 249 -15.21 20.07 -8.80
CA ARG A 249 -13.81 19.69 -9.08
C ARG A 249 -13.71 18.38 -9.86
N ALA A 250 -14.47 17.36 -9.48
CA ALA A 250 -14.48 16.08 -10.19
C ALA A 250 -14.97 16.25 -11.64
N ALA A 251 -16.04 17.00 -11.88
CA ALA A 251 -16.58 17.27 -13.21
C ALA A 251 -15.57 18.01 -14.09
N LYS A 252 -14.89 19.02 -13.55
CA LYS A 252 -13.85 19.76 -14.28
C LYS A 252 -12.72 18.84 -14.73
N MET A 253 -12.18 18.01 -13.84
CA MET A 253 -11.03 17.15 -14.18
C MET A 253 -11.43 15.97 -15.06
N ARG A 254 -12.58 15.34 -14.83
CA ARG A 254 -13.08 14.25 -15.67
C ARG A 254 -13.42 14.71 -17.09
N SER A 255 -13.87 15.94 -17.28
CA SER A 255 -14.12 16.49 -18.63
C SER A 255 -12.84 16.87 -19.38
N ALA A 256 -11.77 17.22 -18.66
CA ALA A 256 -10.45 17.45 -19.24
C ALA A 256 -9.67 16.15 -19.53
N ALA A 257 -9.99 15.06 -18.84
CA ALA A 257 -9.36 13.77 -19.05
C ALA A 257 -9.67 13.26 -20.48
N PRO A 258 -8.65 12.77 -21.21
CA PRO A 258 -8.86 12.28 -22.57
C PRO A 258 -9.90 11.15 -22.58
N PRO A 259 -10.82 11.12 -23.57
CA PRO A 259 -11.96 10.19 -23.63
C PRO A 259 -11.57 8.71 -23.84
N THR A 260 -10.26 8.42 -23.93
CA THR A 260 -9.67 7.10 -24.09
C THR A 260 -9.10 6.45 -22.81
N PRO A 261 -9.71 6.53 -21.59
CA PRO A 261 -9.15 5.83 -20.42
C PRO A 261 -9.12 4.30 -20.61
N SER A 262 -10.05 3.73 -21.36
CA SER A 262 -10.24 2.28 -21.48
C SER A 262 -9.12 1.54 -22.23
N ASN A 263 -8.45 2.20 -23.18
CA ASN A 263 -7.37 1.61 -23.97
C ASN A 263 -5.98 1.89 -23.38
N TRP A 264 -5.84 2.95 -22.58
CA TRP A 264 -4.57 3.39 -22.02
C TRP A 264 -4.34 2.89 -20.58
N LEU A 265 -5.41 2.48 -19.88
CA LEU A 265 -5.36 2.09 -18.48
C LEU A 265 -6.18 0.80 -18.30
N PRO A 266 -5.66 -0.38 -18.70
CA PRO A 266 -6.39 -1.62 -18.55
C PRO A 266 -6.72 -1.81 -17.06
N PRO A 267 -7.97 -2.18 -16.70
CA PRO A 267 -8.33 -2.43 -15.31
C PRO A 267 -7.36 -3.43 -14.70
N GLY A 268 -6.81 -3.09 -13.52
CA GLY A 268 -6.00 -4.01 -12.72
C GLY A 268 -6.77 -5.32 -12.60
N LYS A 269 -6.24 -6.39 -13.19
CA LYS A 269 -6.97 -7.65 -13.24
C LYS A 269 -7.06 -8.17 -11.82
N HIS A 270 -8.23 -8.69 -11.46
CA HIS A 270 -8.42 -9.49 -10.27
C HIS A 270 -7.25 -10.46 -10.11
N THR A 271 -6.42 -10.21 -9.10
CA THR A 271 -5.17 -10.90 -8.77
C THR A 271 -3.94 -10.47 -9.57
N ASP A 272 -3.46 -9.26 -9.31
CA ASP A 272 -2.07 -8.87 -9.61
C ASP A 272 -1.01 -9.75 -8.92
N ARG A 273 -1.40 -10.75 -8.11
CA ARG A 273 -0.54 -11.87 -7.69
C ARG A 273 0.07 -12.67 -8.85
N SER A 274 -0.36 -12.45 -10.10
CA SER A 274 0.26 -13.04 -11.29
C SER A 274 1.14 -12.07 -12.10
N ILE A 275 1.22 -10.78 -11.76
CA ILE A 275 2.11 -9.84 -12.46
C ILE A 275 3.57 -10.33 -12.34
N PRO A 276 4.28 -10.60 -13.44
CA PRO A 276 5.66 -11.08 -13.37
C PRO A 276 6.65 -9.94 -13.06
N PRO A 277 7.86 -10.27 -12.56
CA PRO A 277 9.02 -9.40 -12.66
C PRO A 277 9.19 -8.83 -14.08
N GLY A 278 9.71 -7.61 -14.15
CA GLY A 278 9.81 -6.82 -15.37
C GLY A 278 8.54 -6.06 -15.73
N THR A 279 7.50 -6.07 -14.89
CA THR A 279 6.31 -5.25 -15.14
C THR A 279 6.50 -3.84 -14.58
N TRP A 280 6.28 -2.84 -15.42
CA TRP A 280 6.20 -1.45 -15.03
C TRP A 280 4.89 -1.17 -14.29
N LEU A 281 5.03 -0.51 -13.16
CA LEU A 281 3.96 0.01 -12.34
C LEU A 281 4.01 1.54 -12.38
N GLY A 282 2.86 2.17 -12.41
CA GLY A 282 2.71 3.59 -12.14
C GLY A 282 1.97 3.82 -10.83
N PHE A 283 2.19 4.97 -10.22
CA PHE A 283 1.45 5.41 -9.03
C PHE A 283 1.31 6.94 -9.00
N PRO A 284 0.24 7.46 -8.37
CA PRO A 284 0.11 8.89 -8.11
C PRO A 284 1.09 9.33 -7.02
N MET A 285 1.73 10.47 -7.21
CA MET A 285 2.70 10.99 -6.22
C MET A 285 2.10 12.04 -5.30
N LEU A 286 2.65 12.14 -4.09
CA LEU A 286 2.46 13.33 -3.26
C LEU A 286 3.01 14.57 -3.98
N GLY A 287 2.40 15.73 -3.74
CA GLY A 287 2.73 16.95 -4.47
C GLY A 287 2.31 16.95 -5.96
N GLY A 288 1.53 15.95 -6.40
CA GLY A 288 0.96 15.86 -7.75
C GLY A 288 1.77 15.04 -8.75
N GLY A 289 1.16 14.78 -9.90
CA GLY A 289 1.73 13.96 -10.97
C GLY A 289 1.81 12.47 -10.62
N PHE A 290 2.62 11.76 -11.40
CA PHE A 290 2.75 10.31 -11.39
C PHE A 290 4.22 9.90 -11.36
N GLY A 291 4.50 8.82 -10.65
CA GLY A 291 5.78 8.13 -10.59
C GLY A 291 5.69 6.76 -11.24
N ALA A 292 6.85 6.15 -11.44
CA ALA A 292 6.97 4.81 -12.01
C ALA A 292 7.87 3.93 -11.16
N ALA A 293 7.56 2.64 -11.12
CA ALA A 293 8.41 1.63 -10.51
C ALA A 293 8.42 0.34 -11.35
N LEU A 294 9.56 -0.35 -11.42
CA LEU A 294 9.66 -1.66 -12.04
C LEU A 294 9.53 -2.74 -10.96
N LEU A 295 8.67 -3.73 -11.17
CA LEU A 295 8.64 -4.94 -10.34
C LEU A 295 9.89 -5.77 -10.65
N ILE A 296 10.82 -5.89 -9.68
CA ILE A 296 12.09 -6.60 -9.89
C ILE A 296 12.08 -8.02 -9.33
N ASP A 297 11.35 -8.29 -8.24
CA ASP A 297 11.30 -9.63 -7.64
C ASP A 297 9.96 -9.88 -6.93
N ARG A 298 9.59 -11.16 -6.86
CA ARG A 298 8.48 -11.68 -6.05
C ARG A 298 9.02 -12.72 -5.07
N PRO A 299 9.34 -12.31 -3.83
CA PRO A 299 9.78 -13.24 -2.81
C PRO A 299 8.84 -14.46 -2.69
N GLU A 300 9.43 -15.61 -2.40
CA GLU A 300 8.69 -16.86 -2.24
C GLU A 300 7.55 -16.71 -1.21
N LYS A 301 6.47 -17.48 -1.40
CA LYS A 301 5.21 -17.41 -0.62
C LYS A 301 5.37 -17.33 0.90
N HIS A 302 6.43 -17.91 1.45
CA HIS A 302 6.66 -18.02 2.88
C HIS A 302 7.42 -16.82 3.49
N LEU A 303 8.04 -15.97 2.66
CA LEU A 303 8.65 -14.70 3.08
C LEU A 303 7.65 -13.54 3.08
N ARG A 304 6.37 -13.83 2.73
CA ARG A 304 5.32 -12.83 2.46
C ARG A 304 4.56 -12.37 3.69
N PHE A 305 5.16 -12.36 4.87
CA PHE A 305 4.43 -12.00 6.09
C PHE A 305 3.80 -10.60 5.99
N LEU A 306 4.43 -9.65 5.28
CA LEU A 306 3.90 -8.27 5.06
C LEU A 306 4.24 -7.63 3.70
N SER A 307 5.16 -8.19 2.92
CA SER A 307 5.50 -7.72 1.55
C SER A 307 5.57 -8.93 0.63
N ASP A 308 4.94 -8.85 -0.55
CA ASP A 308 4.98 -9.94 -1.54
C ASP A 308 5.77 -9.61 -2.80
N THR A 309 6.39 -8.41 -2.85
CA THR A 309 7.18 -7.92 -3.99
C THR A 309 8.22 -6.89 -3.62
N VAL A 310 9.23 -6.81 -4.49
CA VAL A 310 10.23 -5.74 -4.49
C VAL A 310 10.05 -4.92 -5.76
N VAL A 311 10.06 -3.60 -5.58
CA VAL A 311 9.98 -2.64 -6.68
C VAL A 311 11.19 -1.72 -6.69
N MET A 312 11.62 -1.30 -7.87
CA MET A 312 12.64 -0.29 -8.08
C MET A 312 11.97 0.96 -8.64
N ILE A 313 12.09 2.09 -7.96
CA ILE A 313 11.34 3.33 -8.22
C ILE A 313 12.23 4.31 -8.98
N MET A 314 11.67 4.91 -10.03
CA MET A 314 12.37 5.78 -10.96
C MET A 314 12.43 7.23 -10.44
N GLY A 315 13.53 7.92 -10.72
CA GLY A 315 13.77 9.31 -10.27
C GLY A 315 13.07 10.40 -11.08
N LYS A 316 12.13 10.03 -11.97
CA LYS A 316 11.40 10.97 -12.82
C LYS A 316 9.95 11.11 -12.34
N ARG A 317 9.45 12.35 -12.38
CA ARG A 317 8.03 12.69 -12.23
C ARG A 317 7.41 12.94 -13.61
N TRP A 318 6.18 12.51 -13.79
CA TRP A 318 5.38 12.83 -14.97
C TRP A 318 4.11 13.56 -14.57
N ASP A 319 3.67 14.53 -15.37
CA ASP A 319 2.40 15.23 -15.15
C ASP A 319 1.18 14.39 -15.56
N ARG A 320 1.42 13.30 -16.29
CA ARG A 320 0.44 12.31 -16.74
C ARG A 320 0.95 10.91 -16.45
N TRP A 321 0.10 9.90 -16.59
CA TRP A 321 0.57 8.51 -16.57
C TRP A 321 1.75 8.31 -17.54
N PRO A 322 2.88 7.74 -17.08
CA PRO A 322 4.04 7.59 -17.92
C PRO A 322 3.75 6.57 -19.02
N PRO A 323 4.00 6.92 -20.29
CA PRO A 323 3.72 6.01 -21.39
C PRO A 323 4.83 4.94 -21.45
N ILE A 324 4.44 3.73 -21.87
CA ILE A 324 5.34 2.56 -21.82
C ILE A 324 6.61 2.75 -22.66
N ASP A 325 6.54 3.48 -23.78
CA ASP A 325 7.66 3.80 -24.66
C ASP A 325 8.70 4.74 -24.03
N GLU A 326 8.30 5.57 -23.06
CA GLU A 326 9.24 6.31 -22.21
C GLU A 326 9.87 5.39 -21.16
N LEU A 327 9.06 4.54 -20.52
CA LEU A 327 9.51 3.68 -19.42
C LEU A 327 10.56 2.65 -19.85
N VAL A 328 10.39 2.04 -21.02
CA VAL A 328 11.34 1.01 -21.53
C VAL A 328 12.73 1.57 -21.89
N LYS A 329 12.90 2.90 -21.89
CA LYS A 329 14.20 3.56 -22.06
C LYS A 329 14.96 3.73 -20.75
N LEU A 330 14.27 3.58 -19.62
CA LEU A 330 14.87 3.73 -18.30
C LEU A 330 15.73 2.51 -17.96
N THR A 331 16.79 2.79 -17.22
CA THR A 331 17.79 1.84 -16.77
C THR A 331 17.78 1.75 -15.24
N PRO A 332 18.42 0.74 -14.65
CA PRO A 332 18.60 0.67 -13.19
C PRO A 332 19.25 1.94 -12.62
N GLU A 333 20.13 2.59 -13.38
CA GLU A 333 20.83 3.82 -12.98
C GLU A 333 19.91 5.05 -12.88
N ASP A 334 18.71 5.01 -13.47
CA ASP A 334 17.67 6.05 -13.33
C ASP A 334 16.80 5.88 -12.07
N ALA A 335 17.00 4.79 -11.33
CA ALA A 335 16.28 4.53 -10.10
C ALA A 335 16.86 5.29 -8.91
N ILE A 336 15.99 5.68 -7.99
CA ILE A 336 16.33 6.44 -6.78
C ILE A 336 16.15 5.64 -5.50
N LEU A 337 15.31 4.61 -5.54
CA LEU A 337 14.88 3.86 -4.37
C LEU A 337 14.48 2.46 -4.82
N PHE A 338 14.76 1.46 -4.00
CA PHE A 338 14.03 0.19 -4.04
C PHE A 338 13.16 0.10 -2.80
N SER A 339 12.07 -0.66 -2.85
CA SER A 339 11.33 -0.93 -1.62
C SER A 339 10.56 -2.24 -1.67
N HIS A 340 10.37 -2.81 -0.48
CA HIS A 340 9.48 -3.93 -0.24
C HIS A 340 8.07 -3.41 -0.08
N THR A 341 7.14 -3.91 -0.90
CA THR A 341 5.73 -3.53 -0.81
C THR A 341 4.80 -4.73 -0.91
N SER A 342 3.54 -4.49 -0.57
CA SER A 342 2.43 -5.40 -0.81
C SER A 342 1.68 -4.97 -2.05
N PHE A 343 1.31 -5.91 -2.91
CA PHE A 343 0.47 -5.68 -4.09
C PHE A 343 -0.97 -5.25 -3.79
N ILE A 344 -1.27 -4.87 -2.54
CA ILE A 344 -2.57 -4.37 -2.14
C ILE A 344 -2.97 -3.10 -2.91
N SER A 345 -2.03 -2.18 -3.15
CA SER A 345 -2.25 -0.94 -3.89
C SER A 345 -2.45 -1.13 -5.39
N VAL A 346 -1.89 -2.21 -5.96
CA VAL A 346 -2.19 -2.57 -7.36
C VAL A 346 -3.59 -3.19 -7.44
N ARG A 347 -3.92 -4.05 -6.46
CA ARG A 347 -5.23 -4.71 -6.36
C ARG A 347 -6.39 -3.75 -6.16
N ASP A 348 -6.25 -2.72 -5.31
CA ASP A 348 -7.29 -1.71 -5.11
C ASP A 348 -7.33 -0.66 -6.24
N GLY A 349 -6.32 -0.70 -7.13
CA GLY A 349 -6.23 0.10 -8.33
C GLY A 349 -5.58 1.47 -8.13
N ARG A 350 -5.04 1.78 -6.97
CA ARG A 350 -4.29 3.02 -6.81
C ARG A 350 -3.00 3.01 -7.64
N TRP A 351 -2.30 1.87 -7.64
CA TRP A 351 -1.16 1.61 -8.50
C TRP A 351 -1.60 0.83 -9.75
N ARG A 352 -0.88 1.02 -10.85
CA ARG A 352 -1.30 0.52 -12.16
C ARG A 352 -0.19 -0.24 -12.86
N ALA A 353 -0.49 -1.41 -13.41
CA ALA A 353 0.40 -2.07 -14.34
C ALA A 353 0.34 -1.37 -15.70
N LEU A 354 1.46 -0.83 -16.16
CA LEU A 354 1.56 -0.04 -17.39
C LEU A 354 2.05 -0.87 -18.59
N GLY A 355 2.68 -2.01 -18.31
CA GLY A 355 3.18 -2.93 -19.34
C GLY A 355 4.44 -3.65 -18.89
N SER A 356 4.92 -4.59 -19.70
CA SER A 356 6.16 -5.31 -19.42
C SER A 356 7.34 -4.65 -20.11
N HIS A 357 8.48 -4.62 -19.43
CA HIS A 357 9.75 -4.22 -20.00
C HIS A 357 10.23 -5.32 -20.98
N PRO A 358 10.46 -5.01 -22.27
CA PRO A 358 10.60 -6.01 -23.34
C PRO A 358 11.87 -6.87 -23.20
N SER A 359 12.93 -6.30 -22.64
CA SER A 359 14.23 -6.95 -22.42
C SER A 359 14.57 -7.09 -20.94
N PHE A 360 13.57 -7.28 -20.08
CA PHE A 360 13.81 -7.47 -18.66
C PHE A 360 14.70 -8.70 -18.41
N ALA A 361 15.77 -8.49 -17.66
CA ALA A 361 16.66 -9.54 -17.19
C ALA A 361 17.08 -9.22 -15.75
N ASP A 362 16.86 -10.17 -14.84
CA ASP A 362 17.13 -10.03 -13.40
C ASP A 362 18.57 -9.57 -13.11
N GLN A 363 19.53 -10.02 -13.93
CA GLN A 363 20.94 -9.66 -13.82
C GLN A 363 21.26 -8.19 -14.16
N ASN A 364 20.38 -7.52 -14.92
CA ASN A 364 20.55 -6.11 -15.26
C ASN A 364 19.88 -5.23 -14.19
N TRP A 365 18.68 -5.62 -13.75
CA TRP A 365 17.87 -4.95 -12.73
C TRP A 365 18.19 -5.46 -11.34
N VAL A 366 19.45 -5.25 -10.94
CA VAL A 366 20.04 -5.93 -9.78
C VAL A 366 19.41 -5.49 -8.47
N TRP A 367 18.93 -6.50 -7.74
CA TRP A 367 18.51 -6.45 -6.35
C TRP A 367 19.54 -7.22 -5.50
N PRO A 368 20.10 -6.66 -4.40
CA PRO A 368 21.07 -7.37 -3.59
C PRO A 368 20.47 -8.62 -2.94
N ARG A 369 21.16 -9.76 -3.07
CA ARG A 369 20.78 -11.02 -2.41
C ARG A 369 20.80 -10.85 -0.89
N GLU A 370 19.85 -11.50 -0.21
CA GLU A 370 19.82 -11.53 1.25
C GLU A 370 21.00 -12.35 1.79
N TRP A 371 21.71 -11.78 2.74
CA TRP A 371 22.79 -12.46 3.44
C TRP A 371 22.87 -11.95 4.87
N PHE A 372 23.30 -12.83 5.78
CA PHE A 372 23.43 -12.54 7.19
C PHE A 372 24.89 -12.68 7.59
N ARG A 373 25.35 -11.80 8.48
CA ARG A 373 26.64 -11.95 9.13
C ARG A 373 26.45 -12.76 10.41
N ASN A 374 27.09 -13.91 10.49
CA ASN A 374 27.08 -14.75 11.68
C ASN A 374 28.01 -14.17 12.76
N ALA A 375 27.80 -14.55 14.01
CA ALA A 375 28.61 -14.08 15.15
C ALA A 375 30.12 -14.36 15.00
N ASN A 376 30.47 -15.46 14.31
CA ASN A 376 31.86 -15.83 14.03
C ASN A 376 32.47 -15.06 12.83
N GLY A 377 31.78 -14.06 12.29
CA GLY A 377 32.24 -13.26 11.17
C GLY A 377 32.05 -13.89 9.78
N THR A 378 31.60 -15.15 9.69
CA THR A 378 31.21 -15.77 8.42
C THR A 378 29.89 -15.20 7.92
N PHE A 379 29.58 -15.43 6.64
CA PHE A 379 28.32 -15.02 6.04
C PHE A 379 27.44 -16.24 5.81
N SER A 380 26.13 -16.08 5.92
CA SER A 380 25.17 -17.09 5.51
C SER A 380 24.20 -16.50 4.51
N VAL A 381 23.82 -17.31 3.52
CA VAL A 381 22.75 -16.96 2.58
C VAL A 381 21.63 -17.97 2.69
N THR A 382 20.41 -17.51 2.48
CA THR A 382 19.26 -18.39 2.32
C THR A 382 19.28 -18.98 0.92
N ALA A 383 19.63 -20.27 0.80
CA ALA A 383 19.56 -20.97 -0.48
C ALA A 383 18.09 -21.19 -0.90
N PRO A 384 17.80 -21.51 -2.19
CA PRO A 384 16.43 -21.74 -2.67
C PRO A 384 15.66 -22.83 -1.90
N ASN A 385 16.37 -23.79 -1.30
CA ASN A 385 15.77 -24.83 -0.45
C ASN A 385 15.61 -24.42 1.02
N ARG A 386 15.84 -23.14 1.36
CA ARG A 386 15.74 -22.53 2.69
C ARG A 386 16.76 -23.00 3.71
N ASN A 387 17.74 -23.80 3.29
CA ASN A 387 18.88 -24.03 4.15
C ASN A 387 19.76 -22.78 4.13
N GLN A 388 20.13 -22.31 5.32
CA GLN A 388 21.22 -21.36 5.43
C GLN A 388 22.49 -22.08 5.00
N VAL A 389 23.13 -21.56 3.97
CA VAL A 389 24.43 -22.03 3.53
C VAL A 389 25.44 -21.03 4.05
N ALA A 390 26.31 -21.48 4.95
CA ALA A 390 27.47 -20.70 5.35
C ALA A 390 28.40 -20.57 4.13
N LEU A 391 28.71 -19.32 3.78
CA LEU A 391 29.58 -18.96 2.67
C LEU A 391 30.81 -18.20 3.20
N GLU A 392 31.94 -18.52 2.59
CA GLU A 392 33.13 -17.69 2.64
C GLU A 392 33.01 -16.67 1.51
N LEU A 393 32.61 -15.45 1.84
CA LEU A 393 32.59 -14.32 0.90
C LEU A 393 33.87 -13.49 1.09
N ASP A 394 34.43 -12.96 0.00
CA ASP A 394 35.54 -12.01 0.08
C ASP A 394 35.14 -10.76 0.90
N PRO A 395 35.79 -10.49 2.05
CA PRO A 395 35.48 -9.33 2.88
C PRO A 395 35.64 -7.99 2.15
N LYS A 396 36.49 -7.91 1.12
CA LYS A 396 36.66 -6.68 0.31
C LYS A 396 35.43 -6.38 -0.53
N ILE A 397 34.75 -7.42 -1.04
CA ILE A 397 33.54 -7.27 -1.85
C ILE A 397 32.36 -6.88 -0.96
N VAL A 398 32.20 -7.53 0.20
CA VAL A 398 31.11 -7.21 1.14
C VAL A 398 31.26 -5.78 1.71
N LYS A 399 32.49 -5.29 1.89
CA LYS A 399 32.75 -3.92 2.33
C LYS A 399 32.28 -2.85 1.33
N LEU A 400 31.99 -3.19 0.07
CA LEU A 400 31.46 -2.25 -0.92
C LEU A 400 30.05 -1.76 -0.55
N ASP A 401 29.24 -2.62 0.05
CA ASP A 401 27.97 -2.26 0.69
C ASP A 401 27.67 -3.25 1.83
N PRO A 402 28.07 -2.93 3.08
CA PRO A 402 27.93 -3.84 4.21
C PRO A 402 26.47 -4.07 4.61
N ASN A 403 25.53 -3.29 4.08
CA ASN A 403 24.11 -3.39 4.39
C ASN A 403 23.28 -3.99 3.25
N ALA A 404 23.89 -4.34 2.12
CA ALA A 404 23.19 -4.89 0.95
C ALA A 404 22.32 -6.12 1.28
N GLY A 405 22.75 -6.96 2.23
CA GLY A 405 22.01 -8.16 2.65
C GLY A 405 20.87 -7.90 3.64
N ASN A 406 20.77 -6.69 4.21
CA ASN A 406 19.82 -6.37 5.27
C ASN A 406 18.48 -5.92 4.68
N ARG A 407 17.57 -6.89 4.50
CA ARG A 407 16.23 -6.68 3.92
C ARG A 407 15.15 -6.35 4.95
N ASN A 408 15.53 -5.86 6.13
CA ASN A 408 14.57 -5.52 7.17
C ASN A 408 13.86 -4.21 6.83
N GLY A 409 12.72 -4.33 6.15
CA GLY A 409 11.85 -3.21 5.86
C GLY A 409 10.61 -3.69 5.11
N THR A 410 9.44 -3.25 5.56
CA THR A 410 8.27 -3.22 4.69
C THR A 410 7.76 -1.79 4.68
N SER A 411 7.45 -1.30 3.49
CA SER A 411 6.95 0.04 3.30
C SER A 411 5.54 -0.07 2.76
N GLY A 412 4.61 0.60 3.45
CA GLY A 412 3.28 0.83 2.89
C GLY A 412 3.43 1.59 1.57
N TYR A 413 2.48 1.41 0.65
CA TYR A 413 2.52 2.11 -0.63
C TYR A 413 2.55 3.65 -0.46
N SER A 414 1.87 4.20 0.56
CA SER A 414 1.89 5.63 0.86
C SER A 414 3.29 6.11 1.26
N VAL A 415 4.00 5.32 2.07
CA VAL A 415 5.40 5.58 2.43
C VAL A 415 6.27 5.58 1.18
N ILE A 416 6.04 4.67 0.24
CA ILE A 416 6.77 4.65 -1.03
C ILE A 416 6.46 5.89 -1.88
N GLU A 417 5.19 6.26 -2.02
CA GLU A 417 4.76 7.47 -2.74
C GLU A 417 5.41 8.73 -2.15
N HIS A 418 5.49 8.81 -0.82
CA HIS A 418 6.15 9.90 -0.09
C HIS A 418 7.67 9.90 -0.29
N GLU A 419 8.34 8.78 -0.09
CA GLU A 419 9.79 8.68 -0.20
C GLU A 419 10.30 8.87 -1.64
N ALA A 420 9.50 8.47 -2.64
CA ALA A 420 9.77 8.76 -4.04
C ALA A 420 9.69 10.26 -4.32
N MET A 421 8.59 10.91 -3.92
CA MET A 421 8.41 12.36 -4.07
C MET A 421 9.57 13.13 -3.42
N ARG A 422 9.93 12.78 -2.19
CA ARG A 422 11.02 13.42 -1.45
C ARG A 422 12.34 13.35 -2.20
N ARG A 423 12.72 12.17 -2.67
CA ARG A 423 13.98 11.97 -3.41
C ARG A 423 13.99 12.70 -4.74
N ILE A 424 12.87 12.68 -5.48
CA ILE A 424 12.74 13.42 -6.74
C ILE A 424 12.92 14.92 -6.51
N ASN A 425 12.40 15.45 -5.41
CA ASN A 425 12.53 16.86 -5.05
C ASN A 425 13.86 17.21 -4.34
N GLY A 426 14.74 16.22 -4.12
CA GLY A 426 16.01 16.41 -3.41
C GLY A 426 15.88 16.65 -1.90
N TRP A 427 14.77 16.25 -1.28
CA TRP A 427 14.51 16.45 0.14
C TRP A 427 15.13 15.35 1.00
N ILE A 428 16.19 15.71 1.72
CA ILE A 428 16.89 14.84 2.66
C ILE A 428 16.30 15.07 4.08
N HIS A 429 15.91 14.00 4.77
CA HIS A 429 15.42 14.14 6.15
C HIS A 429 16.64 14.24 7.05
N PRO A 430 16.67 15.17 8.02
CA PRO A 430 17.74 15.21 9.03
C PRO A 430 17.78 13.95 9.90
N VAL A 431 16.67 13.20 9.94
CA VAL A 431 16.53 11.89 10.62
C VAL A 431 16.39 10.76 9.60
N ASP A 432 17.00 10.85 8.41
CA ASP A 432 17.08 9.69 7.52
C ASP A 432 17.86 8.60 8.27
N THR A 433 17.10 7.75 8.96
CA THR A 433 17.64 6.64 9.73
C THR A 433 18.44 5.75 8.79
N GLU A 434 19.39 4.98 9.34
CA GLU A 434 20.15 4.01 8.55
C GLU A 434 19.27 3.12 7.64
N ARG A 435 17.98 2.95 7.98
CA ARG A 435 17.00 2.25 7.15
C ARG A 435 16.85 2.88 5.75
N TRP A 436 16.66 4.20 5.62
CA TRP A 436 16.35 4.83 4.34
C TRP A 436 17.57 4.90 3.42
N ILE A 437 18.73 5.16 4.00
CA ILE A 437 20.01 5.08 3.29
C ILE A 437 20.21 3.69 2.70
N ARG A 438 19.72 2.62 3.34
CA ARG A 438 19.84 1.26 2.78
C ARG A 438 18.98 1.04 1.54
N GLU A 439 17.89 1.78 1.39
CA GLU A 439 16.95 1.66 0.26
C GLU A 439 17.37 2.48 -0.98
N ASP A 440 18.31 3.42 -0.82
CA ASP A 440 18.78 4.28 -1.92
C ASP A 440 19.46 3.50 -3.05
N VAL A 441 19.08 3.83 -4.28
CA VAL A 441 19.74 3.33 -5.48
C VAL A 441 20.71 4.38 -6.00
N THR A 442 21.98 4.00 -6.14
CA THR A 442 23.01 4.85 -6.74
C THR A 442 23.88 4.03 -7.69
N PRO A 443 24.56 4.65 -8.67
CA PRO A 443 25.46 3.93 -9.57
C PRO A 443 26.55 3.12 -8.85
N SER A 444 27.10 3.66 -7.75
CA SER A 444 28.11 2.97 -6.95
C SER A 444 27.54 1.75 -6.23
N ARG A 445 26.31 1.84 -5.70
CA ARG A 445 25.63 0.72 -5.05
C ARG A 445 25.20 -0.36 -6.03
N LEU A 446 24.66 0.00 -7.20
CA LEU A 446 24.36 -0.97 -8.25
C LEU A 446 25.60 -1.77 -8.65
N LYS A 447 26.75 -1.09 -8.80
CA LYS A 447 28.04 -1.76 -9.04
C LYS A 447 28.44 -2.68 -7.88
N ALA A 448 28.30 -2.23 -6.64
CA ALA A 448 28.59 -3.04 -5.46
C ALA A 448 27.69 -4.30 -5.40
N TRP A 449 26.38 -4.15 -5.61
CA TRP A 449 25.42 -5.25 -5.57
C TRP A 449 25.67 -6.29 -6.66
N ARG A 450 26.04 -5.85 -7.88
CA ARG A 450 26.46 -6.75 -8.96
C ARG A 450 27.63 -7.64 -8.52
N LEU A 451 28.66 -7.04 -7.90
CA LEU A 451 29.85 -7.77 -7.43
C LEU A 451 29.52 -8.70 -6.25
N ILE A 452 28.72 -8.23 -5.29
CA ILE A 452 28.29 -9.03 -4.13
C ILE A 452 27.46 -10.23 -4.59
N ASN A 453 26.49 -10.03 -5.49
CA ASN A 453 25.67 -11.12 -6.01
C ASN A 453 26.52 -12.15 -6.77
N ALA A 454 27.44 -11.71 -7.64
CA ALA A 454 28.36 -12.61 -8.34
C ALA A 454 29.22 -13.43 -7.38
N GLU A 455 29.69 -12.82 -6.29
CA GLU A 455 30.46 -13.49 -5.25
C GLU A 455 29.63 -14.55 -4.50
N ILE A 456 28.37 -14.23 -4.18
CA ILE A 456 27.44 -15.18 -3.58
C ILE A 456 27.18 -16.37 -4.50
N GLU A 457 26.93 -16.14 -5.80
CA GLU A 457 26.70 -17.23 -6.77
C GLU A 457 27.93 -18.14 -6.88
N ARG A 458 29.13 -17.56 -6.96
CA ARG A 458 30.39 -18.30 -7.01
C ARG A 458 30.57 -19.18 -5.77
N ALA A 459 30.30 -18.63 -4.59
CA ALA A 459 30.41 -19.35 -3.33
C ALA A 459 29.35 -20.46 -3.20
N LEU A 460 28.12 -20.22 -3.68
CA LEU A 460 27.05 -21.23 -3.75
C LEU A 460 27.42 -22.39 -4.68
N ALA A 461 27.93 -22.11 -5.88
CA ALA A 461 28.36 -23.13 -6.82
C ALA A 461 29.49 -24.03 -6.23
N LYS A 462 30.48 -23.41 -5.57
CA LYS A 462 31.55 -24.13 -4.86
C LYS A 462 31.01 -24.99 -3.70
N ALA A 463 30.00 -24.51 -2.98
CA ALA A 463 29.37 -25.29 -1.91
C ALA A 463 28.57 -26.49 -2.45
N GLN A 464 27.93 -26.35 -3.61
CA GLN A 464 27.21 -27.43 -4.28
C GLN A 464 28.16 -28.50 -4.83
N SER A 465 29.29 -28.11 -5.44
CA SER A 465 30.27 -29.06 -5.99
C SER A 465 31.00 -29.90 -4.92
N ARG A 466 30.97 -29.47 -3.64
CA ARG A 466 31.50 -30.25 -2.51
C ARG A 466 30.53 -31.32 -2.00
N ARG A 467 29.25 -31.26 -2.41
CA ARG A 467 28.20 -32.19 -2.00
C ARG A 467 27.92 -33.28 -3.04
N SER A 468 28.21 -32.99 -4.31
CA SER A 468 28.29 -33.98 -5.38
C SER A 468 29.60 -34.76 -5.27
#